data_AF-A0AAV3ISZ7-F1
#
_entry.id   AF-A0AAV3ISZ7-F1
#
_cell.length_a   1.000
_cell.length_b   1.000
_cell.length_c   1.000
_cell.angle_alpha   90.00
_cell.angle_beta   90.00
_cell.angle_gamma   90.00
#
_symmetry.space_group_name_H-M   'P 1'
#
loop_
_entity.id
_entity.type
_entity.pdbx_description
1 polymer ?
#
loop_
_entity_poly.entity_id
_entity_poly.type
_entity_poly.pdbx_seq_one_letter_code
_entity_poly.pdbx_strand_id
1 'polypeptide(L)'
;MAAIRTRYGKLCVDFRYLNIRCRETTALEDNAPNRKKLEKVIERMEAEILLGIFDYAKYFPKSSRLKEIKNAENRVNEISSKTPLFSKFCEIWFTDKEIEWRTSYKEKIQIVIKKYLIPFFGAIPVINIKKSDILGFRSSLAKVTHGKNQECLSPSRINQIMIVLRMILDSAAERYEFDSPYKNIKNLKQGKIEVTPFSLKEVHAILATVRDDFKPYYTVRFFTGMRTSEIDGLQWKNVDLQRREIHIREALVNGELGGTKTYGSDRTIQMSDRVYQAFLQQKSLNSGKSEFVFCNRDGGPLDYRLVNKRVWHPLLRYLGLKPRRAYQTRHTAATLWLSAGENPEWIARQLGHSTTEMLFRVYSRYIPNVTRRDGSAFEAMLERLNTEKLVHEQ
;
A
#
# COMPACT_ATOMS: atom_id res chain seq x y z
N MET A 1 -40.17 -23.72 25.30
CA MET A 1 -39.46 -24.20 26.48
C MET A 1 -38.52 -25.32 26.08
N ALA A 2 -37.29 -25.26 26.56
CA ALA A 2 -36.27 -26.27 26.41
C ALA A 2 -36.60 -27.48 27.29
N ALA A 3 -36.30 -28.68 26.80
CA ALA A 3 -36.53 -29.93 27.50
C ALA A 3 -35.23 -30.69 27.71
N ILE A 4 -35.05 -31.28 28.90
CA ILE A 4 -33.97 -32.21 29.18
C ILE A 4 -34.41 -33.61 28.73
N ARG A 5 -33.61 -34.23 27.87
CA ARG A 5 -33.79 -35.60 27.40
C ARG A 5 -32.55 -36.42 27.70
N THR A 6 -32.67 -37.74 27.60
CA THR A 6 -31.55 -38.67 27.75
C THR A 6 -31.24 -39.32 26.42
N ARG A 7 -29.96 -39.39 26.06
CA ARG A 7 -29.50 -40.07 24.85
C ARG A 7 -28.18 -40.78 25.14
N TYR A 8 -28.15 -42.10 24.96
CA TYR A 8 -26.97 -42.94 25.24
C TYR A 8 -26.38 -42.71 26.65
N GLY A 9 -27.25 -42.64 27.67
CA GLY A 9 -26.86 -42.42 29.08
C GLY A 9 -26.44 -40.99 29.45
N LYS A 10 -26.42 -40.05 28.48
CA LYS A 10 -26.06 -38.65 28.71
C LYS A 10 -27.25 -37.72 28.58
N LEU A 11 -27.21 -36.60 29.30
CA LEU A 11 -28.22 -35.55 29.23
C LEU A 11 -28.10 -34.76 27.92
N CYS A 12 -29.22 -34.45 27.31
CA CYS A 12 -29.37 -33.71 26.07
C CYS A 12 -30.36 -32.55 26.27
N VAL A 13 -30.02 -31.38 25.74
CA VAL A 13 -30.91 -30.20 25.75
C VAL A 13 -31.61 -30.11 24.40
N ASP A 14 -32.95 -30.16 24.40
CA ASP A 14 -33.80 -30.01 23.21
C ASP A 14 -34.58 -28.70 23.29
N PHE A 15 -34.24 -27.74 22.44
CA PHE A 15 -34.83 -26.39 22.46
C PHE A 15 -35.00 -25.84 21.05
N ARG A 16 -35.69 -24.70 20.92
CA ARG A 16 -35.76 -23.95 19.66
C ARG A 16 -35.05 -22.62 19.82
N TYR A 17 -34.25 -22.28 18.81
CA TYR A 17 -33.59 -20.99 18.69
C TYR A 17 -33.66 -20.54 17.23
N LEU A 18 -34.11 -19.31 16.98
CA LEU A 18 -34.33 -18.76 15.63
C LEU A 18 -35.19 -19.68 14.74
N ASN A 19 -36.23 -20.28 15.33
CA ASN A 19 -37.11 -21.27 14.72
C ASN A 19 -36.44 -22.60 14.29
N ILE A 20 -35.18 -22.81 14.66
CA ILE A 20 -34.42 -24.05 14.42
C ILE A 20 -34.47 -24.91 15.70
N ARG A 21 -34.86 -26.18 15.56
CA ARG A 21 -34.81 -27.14 16.67
C ARG A 21 -33.38 -27.61 16.90
N CYS A 22 -32.83 -27.31 18.07
CA CYS A 22 -31.49 -27.63 18.52
C CYS A 22 -31.55 -28.79 19.53
N ARG A 23 -30.77 -29.86 19.29
CA ARG A 23 -30.65 -31.00 20.21
C ARG A 23 -29.18 -31.24 20.50
N GLU A 24 -28.70 -30.68 21.60
CA GLU A 24 -27.29 -30.69 21.96
C GLU A 24 -27.05 -31.67 23.12
N THR A 25 -26.18 -32.65 22.89
CA THR A 25 -25.84 -33.66 23.90
C THR A 25 -24.71 -33.15 24.78
N THR A 26 -24.89 -33.21 26.09
CA THR A 26 -23.91 -32.77 27.09
C THR A 26 -22.95 -33.90 27.48
N ALA A 27 -21.91 -33.57 28.23
CA ALA A 27 -21.02 -34.57 28.83
C ALA A 27 -21.56 -35.16 30.14
N LEU A 28 -22.69 -34.66 30.66
CA LEU A 28 -23.25 -35.06 31.94
C LEU A 28 -24.01 -36.38 31.82
N GLU A 29 -23.74 -37.33 32.71
CA GLU A 29 -24.52 -38.55 32.85
C GLU A 29 -25.91 -38.25 33.44
N ASP A 30 -26.87 -39.11 33.10
CA ASP A 30 -28.23 -38.99 33.56
C ASP A 30 -28.39 -39.40 35.04
N ASN A 31 -28.28 -38.42 35.93
CA ASN A 31 -28.57 -38.55 37.35
C ASN A 31 -29.23 -37.26 37.90
N ALA A 32 -29.90 -37.38 39.05
CA ALA A 32 -30.67 -36.28 39.64
C ALA A 32 -29.84 -35.00 39.91
N PRO A 33 -28.60 -35.06 40.44
CA PRO A 33 -27.75 -33.88 40.60
C PRO A 33 -27.43 -33.18 39.28
N ASN A 34 -27.07 -33.94 38.24
CA ASN A 34 -26.73 -33.39 36.93
C ASN A 34 -27.94 -32.78 36.22
N ARG A 35 -29.12 -33.38 36.37
CA ARG A 35 -30.38 -32.80 35.85
C ARG A 35 -30.65 -31.42 36.46
N LYS A 36 -30.58 -31.30 37.79
CA LYS A 36 -30.80 -30.03 38.49
C LYS A 36 -29.78 -28.95 38.11
N LYS A 37 -28.53 -29.34 37.84
CA LYS A 37 -27.49 -28.43 37.33
C LYS A 37 -27.81 -27.96 35.90
N LEU A 38 -28.26 -28.86 35.05
CA LEU A 38 -28.61 -28.56 33.67
C LEU A 38 -29.87 -27.68 33.57
N GLU A 39 -30.85 -27.86 34.46
CA GLU A 39 -32.03 -27.00 34.57
C GLU A 39 -31.65 -25.53 34.77
N LYS A 40 -30.75 -25.23 35.73
CA LYS A 40 -30.27 -23.85 35.95
C LYS A 40 -29.57 -23.24 34.73
N VAL A 41 -28.84 -24.07 33.97
CA VAL A 41 -28.21 -23.61 32.73
C VAL A 41 -29.27 -23.31 31.68
N ILE A 42 -30.28 -24.17 31.54
CA ILE A 42 -31.41 -23.98 30.63
C ILE A 42 -32.19 -22.71 30.98
N GLU A 43 -32.52 -22.47 32.24
CA GLU A 43 -33.21 -21.24 32.68
C GLU A 43 -32.45 -19.99 32.24
N ARG A 44 -31.11 -19.99 32.44
CA ARG A 44 -30.26 -18.90 31.98
C ARG A 44 -30.25 -18.76 30.46
N MET A 45 -30.18 -19.87 29.72
CA MET A 45 -30.22 -19.86 28.26
C MET A 45 -31.55 -19.26 27.77
N GLU A 46 -32.68 -19.67 28.35
CA GLU A 46 -34.01 -19.16 27.98
C GLU A 46 -34.13 -17.67 28.27
N ALA A 47 -33.63 -17.20 29.42
CA ALA A 47 -33.57 -15.78 29.73
C ALA A 47 -32.71 -14.99 28.73
N GLU A 48 -31.52 -15.49 28.39
CA GLU A 48 -30.63 -14.86 27.41
C GLU A 48 -31.25 -14.85 25.99
N ILE A 49 -32.02 -15.90 25.62
CA ILE A 49 -32.74 -15.97 24.34
C ILE A 49 -33.83 -14.92 24.30
N LEU A 50 -34.60 -14.80 25.38
CA LEU A 50 -35.70 -13.84 25.49
C LEU A 50 -35.19 -12.39 25.48
N LEU A 51 -34.04 -12.14 26.09
CA LEU A 51 -33.35 -10.85 26.08
C LEU A 51 -32.58 -10.56 24.78
N GLY A 52 -32.51 -11.51 23.84
CA GLY A 52 -31.80 -11.34 22.57
C GLY A 52 -30.27 -11.29 22.68
N ILE A 53 -29.69 -11.71 23.81
CA ILE A 53 -28.23 -11.70 24.08
C ILE A 53 -27.60 -13.10 24.09
N PHE A 54 -28.39 -14.12 23.77
CA PHE A 54 -27.94 -15.51 23.73
C PHE A 54 -26.88 -15.74 22.64
N ASP A 55 -25.75 -16.32 23.04
CA ASP A 55 -24.66 -16.74 22.15
C ASP A 55 -24.61 -18.27 22.10
N TYR A 56 -25.10 -18.85 21.01
CA TYR A 56 -25.15 -20.30 20.84
C TYR A 56 -23.76 -20.95 20.89
N ALA A 57 -22.73 -20.29 20.32
CA ALA A 57 -21.38 -20.82 20.26
C ALA A 57 -20.69 -20.85 21.63
N LYS A 58 -21.07 -19.93 22.53
CA LYS A 58 -20.60 -19.92 23.92
C LYS A 58 -21.08 -21.15 24.71
N TYR A 59 -22.34 -21.57 24.52
CA TYR A 59 -22.88 -22.75 25.20
C TYR A 59 -22.50 -24.07 24.52
N PHE A 60 -22.43 -24.09 23.18
CA PHE A 60 -22.20 -25.30 22.40
C PHE A 60 -21.03 -25.16 21.40
N PRO A 61 -19.79 -24.93 21.87
CA PRO A 61 -18.64 -24.59 21.01
C PRO A 61 -18.19 -25.72 20.09
N LYS A 62 -18.65 -26.96 20.31
CA LYS A 62 -18.33 -28.14 19.49
C LYS A 62 -19.52 -28.65 18.68
N SER A 63 -20.63 -27.92 18.63
CA SER A 63 -21.81 -28.34 17.86
C SER A 63 -21.52 -28.34 16.36
N SER A 64 -21.97 -29.37 15.65
CA SER A 64 -21.94 -29.43 14.19
C SER A 64 -22.85 -28.38 13.54
N ARG A 65 -23.76 -27.77 14.32
CA ARG A 65 -24.77 -26.82 13.84
C ARG A 65 -24.34 -25.36 13.91
N LEU A 66 -23.13 -25.07 14.39
CA LEU A 66 -22.62 -23.70 14.51
C LEU A 66 -22.75 -22.89 13.21
N LYS A 67 -22.49 -23.51 12.06
CA LYS A 67 -22.61 -22.85 10.75
C LYS A 67 -24.07 -22.54 10.38
N GLU A 68 -25.00 -23.45 10.68
CA GLU A 68 -26.43 -23.29 10.41
C GLU A 68 -27.04 -22.19 11.29
N ILE A 69 -26.76 -22.23 12.59
CA ILE A 69 -27.25 -21.24 13.56
C ILE A 69 -26.70 -19.85 13.22
N LYS A 70 -25.41 -19.73 12.91
CA LYS A 70 -24.79 -18.45 12.54
C LYS A 70 -25.41 -17.84 11.28
N ASN A 71 -25.78 -18.67 10.31
CA ASN A 71 -26.49 -18.19 9.12
C ASN A 71 -27.91 -17.69 9.44
N ALA A 72 -28.61 -18.35 10.36
CA ALA A 72 -29.93 -17.92 10.81
C ALA A 72 -29.86 -16.62 11.65
N GLU A 73 -28.85 -16.48 12.51
CA GLU A 73 -28.55 -15.24 13.23
C GLU A 73 -28.34 -14.09 12.23
N ASN A 74 -27.54 -14.31 11.19
CA ASN A 74 -27.30 -13.32 10.14
C ASN A 74 -28.60 -12.95 9.39
N ARG A 75 -29.46 -13.92 9.05
CA ARG A 75 -30.74 -13.64 8.38
C ARG A 75 -31.70 -12.84 9.24
N VAL A 76 -31.82 -13.19 10.52
CA VAL A 76 -32.69 -12.44 11.45
C VAL A 76 -32.13 -11.03 11.66
N ASN A 77 -30.80 -10.89 11.73
CA ASN A 77 -30.15 -9.59 11.78
C ASN A 77 -30.34 -8.79 10.48
N GLU A 78 -30.31 -9.41 9.30
CA GLU A 78 -30.62 -8.74 8.02
C GLU A 78 -32.06 -8.23 7.97
N ILE A 79 -33.02 -9.06 8.38
CA ILE A 79 -34.45 -8.72 8.36
C ILE A 79 -34.78 -7.65 9.41
N SER A 80 -34.12 -7.69 10.57
CA SER A 80 -34.34 -6.72 11.65
C SER A 80 -33.49 -5.45 11.51
N SER A 81 -32.44 -5.46 10.70
CA SER A 81 -31.51 -4.35 10.56
C SER A 81 -32.07 -3.31 9.59
N LYS A 82 -32.10 -2.05 10.03
CA LYS A 82 -32.37 -0.88 9.18
C LYS A 82 -31.25 -0.62 8.14
N THR A 83 -30.19 -1.43 8.14
CA THR A 83 -29.00 -1.25 7.30
C THR A 83 -28.63 -2.55 6.57
N PRO A 84 -28.03 -2.46 5.37
CA PRO A 84 -27.62 -3.63 4.61
C PRO A 84 -26.44 -4.37 5.27
N LEU A 85 -26.21 -5.60 4.81
CA LEU A 85 -24.95 -6.30 5.04
C LEU A 85 -23.75 -5.47 4.59
N PHE A 86 -22.62 -5.64 5.27
CA PHE A 86 -21.37 -5.00 4.91
C PHE A 86 -20.92 -5.34 3.48
N SER A 87 -21.10 -6.59 3.03
CA SER A 87 -20.79 -6.99 1.65
C SER A 87 -21.59 -6.18 0.64
N LYS A 88 -22.90 -6.04 0.88
CA LYS A 88 -23.79 -5.29 0.00
C LYS A 88 -23.50 -3.80 0.04
N PHE A 89 -23.20 -3.26 1.21
CA PHE A 89 -22.80 -1.86 1.35
C PHE A 89 -21.48 -1.56 0.66
N CYS A 90 -20.51 -2.50 0.66
CA CYS A 90 -19.26 -2.33 -0.09
C CYS A 90 -19.50 -2.14 -1.59
N GLU A 91 -20.49 -2.83 -2.18
CA GLU A 91 -20.85 -2.65 -3.59
C GLU A 91 -21.38 -1.23 -3.84
N ILE A 92 -22.35 -0.79 -3.03
CA ILE A 92 -22.93 0.55 -3.10
C ILE A 92 -21.83 1.62 -2.97
N TRP A 93 -21.04 1.52 -1.91
CA TRP A 93 -19.95 2.45 -1.63
C TRP A 93 -18.90 2.48 -2.75
N PHE A 94 -18.56 1.31 -3.32
CA PHE A 94 -17.58 1.24 -4.39
C PHE A 94 -18.11 1.94 -5.66
N THR A 95 -19.35 1.69 -6.05
CA THR A 95 -19.99 2.36 -7.21
C THR A 95 -20.05 3.87 -7.01
N ASP A 96 -20.42 4.33 -5.81
CA ASP A 96 -20.51 5.77 -5.51
C ASP A 96 -19.13 6.46 -5.58
N LYS A 97 -18.05 5.76 -5.21
CA LYS A 97 -16.70 6.33 -5.12
C LYS A 97 -15.80 6.09 -6.32
N GLU A 98 -16.08 5.09 -7.15
CA GLU A 98 -15.15 4.73 -8.21
C GLU A 98 -15.01 5.80 -9.29
N ILE A 99 -16.02 6.65 -9.49
CA ILE A 99 -15.94 7.77 -10.45
C ILE A 99 -14.83 8.78 -10.10
N GLU A 100 -14.43 8.85 -8.82
CA GLU A 100 -13.37 9.74 -8.34
C GLU A 100 -11.96 9.17 -8.61
N TRP A 101 -11.85 7.91 -9.05
CA TRP A 101 -10.60 7.15 -9.01
C TRP A 101 -10.14 6.65 -10.38
N ARG A 102 -8.82 6.65 -10.57
CA ARG A 102 -8.17 5.95 -11.69
C ARG A 102 -8.27 4.44 -11.54
N THR A 103 -8.24 3.72 -12.66
CA THR A 103 -8.32 2.25 -12.76
C THR A 103 -7.42 1.52 -11.77
N SER A 104 -6.13 1.86 -11.70
CA SER A 104 -5.19 1.21 -10.77
C SER A 104 -5.55 1.37 -9.29
N TYR A 105 -6.20 2.48 -8.90
CA TYR A 105 -6.66 2.67 -7.54
C TYR A 105 -7.96 1.88 -7.28
N LYS A 106 -8.88 1.85 -8.26
CA LYS A 106 -10.07 0.98 -8.24
C LYS A 106 -9.68 -0.47 -7.97
N GLU A 107 -8.76 -1.02 -8.75
CA GLU A 107 -8.24 -2.39 -8.59
C GLU A 107 -7.68 -2.62 -7.19
N LYS A 108 -6.87 -1.67 -6.68
CA LYS A 108 -6.29 -1.76 -5.34
C LYS A 108 -7.36 -1.82 -4.26
N ILE A 109 -8.41 -1.00 -4.36
CA ILE A 109 -9.53 -0.97 -3.41
C ILE A 109 -10.35 -2.26 -3.51
N GLN A 110 -10.68 -2.73 -4.73
CA GLN A 110 -11.39 -3.99 -4.92
C GLN A 110 -10.64 -5.19 -4.31
N ILE A 111 -9.32 -5.24 -4.48
CA ILE A 111 -8.49 -6.27 -3.84
C ILE A 111 -8.62 -6.19 -2.32
N VAL A 112 -8.59 -4.98 -1.74
CA VAL A 112 -8.75 -4.81 -0.28
C VAL A 112 -10.11 -5.33 0.19
N ILE A 113 -11.18 -4.91 -0.48
CA ILE A 113 -12.56 -5.29 -0.16
C ILE A 113 -12.73 -6.81 -0.26
N LYS A 114 -12.43 -7.40 -1.42
CA LYS A 114 -12.68 -8.82 -1.70
C LYS A 114 -11.79 -9.75 -0.89
N LYS A 115 -10.50 -9.42 -0.75
CA LYS A 115 -9.52 -10.32 -0.11
C LYS A 115 -9.52 -10.22 1.41
N TYR A 116 -9.81 -9.04 1.98
CA TYR A 116 -9.63 -8.82 3.42
C TYR A 116 -10.92 -8.43 4.14
N LEU A 117 -11.70 -7.50 3.60
CA LEU A 117 -12.85 -6.95 4.34
C LEU A 117 -14.08 -7.86 4.28
N ILE A 118 -14.51 -8.27 3.08
CA ILE A 118 -15.69 -9.14 2.89
C ILE A 118 -15.56 -10.48 3.64
N PRO A 119 -14.41 -11.19 3.60
CA PRO A 119 -14.29 -12.45 4.33
C PRO A 119 -14.49 -12.34 5.85
N PHE A 120 -14.26 -11.16 6.43
CA PHE A 120 -14.38 -10.93 7.87
C PHE A 120 -15.72 -10.30 8.26
N PHE A 121 -16.16 -9.27 7.54
CA PHE A 121 -17.34 -8.47 7.91
C PHE A 121 -18.56 -8.73 7.02
N GLY A 122 -18.41 -9.42 5.89
CA GLY A 122 -19.40 -9.42 4.80
C GLY A 122 -20.82 -9.80 5.20
N ALA A 123 -20.98 -10.74 6.14
CA ALA A 123 -22.27 -11.23 6.62
C ALA A 123 -22.82 -10.47 7.84
N ILE A 124 -22.17 -9.39 8.26
CA ILE A 124 -22.58 -8.56 9.40
C ILE A 124 -23.27 -7.30 8.84
N PRO A 125 -24.48 -6.94 9.30
CA PRO A 125 -25.06 -5.63 8.99
C PRO A 125 -24.14 -4.50 9.42
N VAL A 126 -24.02 -3.43 8.62
CA VAL A 126 -23.04 -2.36 8.87
C VAL A 126 -23.22 -1.70 10.25
N ILE A 127 -24.45 -1.55 10.72
CA ILE A 127 -24.76 -0.98 12.05
C ILE A 127 -24.31 -1.88 13.22
N ASN A 128 -24.17 -3.18 12.97
CA ASN A 128 -23.81 -4.17 14.00
C ASN A 128 -22.30 -4.36 14.13
N ILE A 129 -21.48 -3.74 13.27
CA ILE A 129 -20.02 -3.82 13.36
C ILE A 129 -19.55 -2.99 14.55
N LYS A 130 -18.96 -3.65 15.54
CA LYS A 130 -18.46 -3.00 16.76
C LYS A 130 -16.98 -2.70 16.65
N LYS A 131 -16.52 -1.78 17.50
CA LYS A 131 -15.09 -1.48 17.67
C LYS A 131 -14.25 -2.71 18.01
N SER A 132 -14.80 -3.65 18.79
CA SER A 132 -14.16 -4.94 19.10
C SER A 132 -13.88 -5.75 17.85
N ASP A 133 -14.79 -5.76 16.89
CA ASP A 133 -14.66 -6.51 15.64
C ASP A 133 -13.57 -5.90 14.76
N ILE A 134 -13.49 -4.58 14.71
CA ILE A 134 -12.44 -3.84 13.99
C ILE A 134 -11.05 -4.12 14.58
N LEU A 135 -10.93 -4.15 15.91
CA LEU A 135 -9.67 -4.48 16.58
C LEU A 135 -9.29 -5.96 16.42
N GLY A 136 -10.28 -6.85 16.46
CA GLY A 136 -10.12 -8.28 16.17
C GLY A 136 -9.63 -8.50 14.73
N PHE A 137 -10.22 -7.81 13.77
CA PHE A 137 -9.80 -7.81 12.37
C PHE A 137 -8.38 -7.28 12.18
N ARG A 138 -8.04 -6.13 12.79
CA ARG A 138 -6.67 -5.60 12.71
C ARG A 138 -5.64 -6.61 13.24
N SER A 139 -6.00 -7.33 14.30
CA SER A 139 -5.15 -8.37 14.89
C SER A 139 -5.05 -9.61 14.01
N SER A 140 -6.12 -9.98 13.29
CA SER A 140 -6.08 -11.08 12.32
C SER A 140 -5.21 -10.76 11.10
N LEU A 141 -5.20 -9.50 10.63
CA LEU A 141 -4.33 -9.05 9.54
C LEU A 141 -2.84 -9.24 9.85
N ALA A 142 -2.43 -9.09 11.11
CA ALA A 142 -1.05 -9.32 11.54
C ALA A 142 -0.63 -10.79 11.42
N LYS A 143 -1.58 -11.72 11.35
CA LYS A 143 -1.36 -13.16 11.19
C LYS A 143 -1.44 -13.61 9.73
N VAL A 144 -1.83 -12.73 8.81
CA VAL A 144 -1.88 -13.06 7.38
C VAL A 144 -0.46 -13.09 6.84
N THR A 145 -0.08 -14.26 6.34
CA THR A 145 1.22 -14.51 5.70
C THR A 145 1.10 -14.48 4.17
N HIS A 146 2.19 -14.13 3.49
CA HIS A 146 2.24 -14.11 2.03
C HIS A 146 3.62 -14.50 1.48
N GLY A 147 3.65 -14.82 0.19
CA GLY A 147 4.88 -15.17 -0.51
C GLY A 147 5.44 -16.53 -0.08
N LYS A 148 6.56 -16.94 -0.71
CA LYS A 148 7.21 -18.22 -0.44
C LYS A 148 7.75 -18.31 1.00
N ASN A 149 8.12 -17.18 1.58
CA ASN A 149 8.72 -17.09 2.91
C ASN A 149 7.69 -16.87 4.03
N GLN A 150 6.39 -16.93 3.73
CA GLN A 150 5.30 -16.75 4.71
C GLN A 150 5.44 -15.45 5.54
N GLU A 151 5.80 -14.35 4.89
CA GLU A 151 6.01 -13.07 5.57
C GLU A 151 4.67 -12.45 5.99
N CYS A 152 4.58 -11.95 7.21
CA CYS A 152 3.42 -11.22 7.70
C CYS A 152 3.24 -9.87 6.97
N LEU A 153 2.01 -9.36 6.96
CA LEU A 153 1.74 -8.02 6.43
C LEU A 153 2.47 -6.94 7.24
N SER A 154 3.13 -6.02 6.54
CA SER A 154 3.77 -4.86 7.18
C SER A 154 2.75 -3.93 7.85
N PRO A 155 3.13 -3.18 8.91
CA PRO A 155 2.24 -2.19 9.55
C PRO A 155 1.66 -1.17 8.56
N SER A 156 2.43 -0.77 7.56
CA SER A 156 1.96 0.15 6.50
C SER A 156 0.84 -0.48 5.67
N ARG A 157 0.99 -1.76 5.29
CA ARG A 157 -0.05 -2.47 4.54
C ARG A 157 -1.31 -2.69 5.36
N ILE A 158 -1.17 -3.03 6.64
CA ILE A 158 -2.30 -3.16 7.56
C ILE A 158 -3.04 -1.81 7.66
N ASN A 159 -2.31 -0.71 7.90
CA ASN A 159 -2.91 0.62 7.95
C ASN A 159 -3.66 0.98 6.66
N GLN A 160 -3.12 0.63 5.48
CA GLN A 160 -3.83 0.87 4.21
C GLN A 160 -5.13 0.08 4.10
N ILE A 161 -5.17 -1.17 4.53
CA ILE A 161 -6.40 -1.98 4.55
C ILE A 161 -7.42 -1.37 5.51
N MET A 162 -6.95 -0.99 6.70
CA MET A 162 -7.75 -0.38 7.76
C MET A 162 -8.32 1.00 7.36
N ILE A 163 -7.59 1.79 6.56
CA ILE A 163 -8.09 3.06 5.99
C ILE A 163 -9.30 2.81 5.08
N VAL A 164 -9.27 1.79 4.23
CA VAL A 164 -10.42 1.46 3.37
C VAL A 164 -11.62 1.04 4.21
N LEU A 165 -11.41 0.22 5.24
CA LEU A 165 -12.47 -0.15 6.18
C LEU A 165 -13.09 1.09 6.84
N ARG A 166 -12.24 2.02 7.31
CA ARG A 166 -12.69 3.29 7.87
C ARG A 166 -13.57 4.07 6.90
N MET A 167 -13.13 4.27 5.66
CA MET A 167 -13.89 5.02 4.66
C MET A 167 -15.26 4.41 4.39
N ILE A 168 -15.35 3.08 4.35
CA ILE A 168 -16.62 2.37 4.17
C ILE A 168 -17.52 2.57 5.39
N LEU A 169 -17.00 2.38 6.61
CA LEU A 169 -17.79 2.49 7.83
C LEU A 169 -18.23 3.92 8.14
N ASP A 170 -17.37 4.92 7.90
CA ASP A 170 -17.71 6.33 8.05
C ASP A 170 -18.81 6.72 7.04
N SER A 171 -18.72 6.25 5.78
CA SER A 171 -19.78 6.48 4.79
C SER A 171 -21.09 5.75 5.11
N ALA A 172 -21.04 4.56 5.72
CA ALA A 172 -22.23 3.85 6.18
C ALA A 172 -22.90 4.60 7.34
N ALA A 173 -22.10 5.03 8.31
CA ALA A 173 -22.53 5.81 9.47
C ALA A 173 -23.25 7.10 9.05
N GLU A 174 -22.68 7.83 8.08
CA GLU A 174 -23.32 9.02 7.50
C GLU A 174 -24.61 8.68 6.76
N ARG A 175 -24.62 7.65 5.90
CA ARG A 175 -25.78 7.31 5.06
C ARG A 175 -26.98 6.81 5.86
N TYR A 176 -26.74 6.09 6.96
CA TYR A 176 -27.77 5.47 7.79
C TYR A 176 -27.88 6.11 9.18
N GLU A 177 -27.27 7.28 9.37
CA GLU A 177 -27.40 8.13 10.56
C GLU A 177 -27.11 7.39 11.89
N PHE A 178 -25.97 6.69 11.95
CA PHE A 178 -25.47 6.07 13.18
C PHE A 178 -24.02 6.46 13.47
N ASP A 179 -23.56 6.22 14.70
CA ASP A 179 -22.17 6.54 15.07
C ASP A 179 -21.16 5.58 14.44
N SER A 180 -20.13 6.12 13.79
CA SER A 180 -19.06 5.28 13.23
C SER A 180 -18.32 4.49 14.32
N PRO A 181 -18.25 3.15 14.21
CA PRO A 181 -17.53 2.30 15.17
C PRO A 181 -16.01 2.45 15.06
N TYR A 182 -15.50 3.16 14.04
CA TYR A 182 -14.08 3.37 13.80
C TYR A 182 -13.47 4.48 14.69
N LYS A 183 -14.29 5.16 15.51
CA LYS A 183 -13.87 6.27 16.36
C LYS A 183 -12.70 5.90 17.30
N ASN A 184 -11.68 6.75 17.33
CA ASN A 184 -10.49 6.62 18.18
C ASN A 184 -9.67 5.33 17.95
N ILE A 185 -9.61 4.82 16.72
CA ILE A 185 -8.71 3.72 16.35
C ILE A 185 -7.43 4.30 15.73
N LYS A 186 -6.31 4.20 16.45
CA LYS A 186 -5.00 4.70 16.01
C LYS A 186 -4.36 3.74 14.99
N ASN A 187 -3.64 4.31 14.02
CA ASN A 187 -2.80 3.55 13.09
C ASN A 187 -1.66 2.82 13.82
N LEU A 188 -1.24 1.68 13.28
CA LEU A 188 -0.02 1.01 13.74
C LEU A 188 1.20 1.91 13.47
N LYS A 189 2.15 1.91 14.42
CA LYS A 189 3.42 2.61 14.24
C LYS A 189 4.15 2.03 13.03
N GLN A 190 4.69 2.91 12.20
CA GLN A 190 5.48 2.55 11.03
C GLN A 190 6.95 2.88 11.31
N GLY A 191 7.84 1.98 10.91
CA GLY A 191 9.28 2.28 10.91
C GLY A 191 9.59 3.41 9.92
N LYS A 192 10.72 4.09 10.13
CA LYS A 192 11.21 5.07 9.15
C LYS A 192 11.59 4.35 7.85
N ILE A 193 11.25 4.94 6.72
CA ILE A 193 11.70 4.43 5.42
C ILE A 193 13.21 4.68 5.33
N GLU A 194 13.99 3.61 5.24
CA GLU A 194 15.42 3.70 4.99
C GLU A 194 15.67 3.78 3.49
N VAL A 195 16.37 4.84 3.07
CA VAL A 195 16.77 5.05 1.68
C VAL A 195 18.21 4.60 1.53
N THR A 196 18.57 3.95 0.44
CA THR A 196 19.91 3.39 0.26
C THR A 196 20.47 3.85 -1.08
N PRO A 197 20.83 5.14 -1.19
CA PRO A 197 21.34 5.68 -2.44
C PRO A 197 22.67 5.01 -2.81
N PHE A 198 22.96 4.94 -4.10
CA PHE A 198 24.24 4.44 -4.59
C PHE A 198 25.29 5.53 -4.48
N SER A 199 26.52 5.14 -4.14
CA SER A 199 27.68 6.01 -4.28
C SER A 199 28.00 6.26 -5.76
N LEU A 200 28.70 7.35 -6.07
CA LEU A 200 29.18 7.60 -7.44
C LEU A 200 30.01 6.43 -7.98
N LYS A 201 30.83 5.76 -7.15
CA LYS A 201 31.61 4.59 -7.56
C LYS A 201 30.70 3.43 -7.99
N GLU A 202 29.67 3.12 -7.20
CA GLU A 202 28.68 2.10 -7.55
C GLU A 202 27.92 2.47 -8.84
N VAL A 203 27.54 3.73 -9.02
CA VAL A 203 26.87 4.21 -10.25
C VAL A 203 27.76 3.97 -11.48
N HIS A 204 29.04 4.33 -11.41
CA HIS A 204 29.97 4.10 -12.52
C HIS A 204 30.16 2.61 -12.80
N ALA A 205 30.30 1.77 -11.77
CA ALA A 205 30.41 0.31 -11.94
C ALA A 205 29.17 -0.28 -12.61
N ILE A 206 27.97 0.16 -12.21
CA ILE A 206 26.70 -0.25 -12.81
C ILE A 206 26.65 0.13 -14.30
N LEU A 207 26.96 1.38 -14.64
CA LEU A 207 26.88 1.86 -16.03
C LEU A 207 27.95 1.26 -16.94
N ALA A 208 29.14 0.98 -16.41
CA ALA A 208 30.21 0.31 -17.16
C ALA A 208 29.89 -1.15 -17.48
N THR A 209 29.17 -1.83 -16.57
CA THR A 209 28.97 -3.30 -16.62
C THR A 209 27.62 -3.71 -17.18
N VAL A 210 26.60 -2.85 -17.09
CA VAL A 210 25.28 -3.17 -17.63
C VAL A 210 25.35 -3.38 -19.15
N ARG A 211 24.50 -4.28 -19.66
CA ARG A 211 24.34 -4.52 -21.10
C ARG A 211 24.14 -3.22 -21.87
N ASP A 212 24.72 -3.14 -23.07
CA ASP A 212 24.72 -1.92 -23.89
C ASP A 212 23.32 -1.39 -24.20
N ASP A 213 22.34 -2.27 -24.41
CA ASP A 213 20.94 -1.90 -24.67
C ASP A 213 20.26 -1.23 -23.46
N PHE A 214 20.81 -1.39 -22.26
CA PHE A 214 20.31 -0.77 -21.02
C PHE A 214 21.19 0.36 -20.50
N LYS A 215 22.37 0.61 -21.09
CA LYS A 215 23.27 1.70 -20.67
C LYS A 215 22.59 3.06 -20.75
N PRO A 216 21.93 3.45 -21.86
CA PRO A 216 21.18 4.70 -21.92
C PRO A 216 20.06 4.79 -20.87
N TYR A 217 19.30 3.71 -20.72
CA TYR A 217 18.19 3.63 -19.78
C TYR A 217 18.62 3.90 -18.34
N TYR A 218 19.66 3.21 -17.84
CA TYR A 218 20.14 3.44 -16.49
C TYR A 218 20.84 4.78 -16.34
N THR A 219 21.53 5.28 -17.37
CA THR A 219 22.13 6.61 -17.36
C THR A 219 21.06 7.67 -17.13
N VAL A 220 19.96 7.63 -17.90
CA VAL A 220 18.84 8.54 -17.70
C VAL A 220 18.26 8.38 -16.29
N ARG A 221 18.00 7.15 -15.80
CA ARG A 221 17.47 6.93 -14.44
C ARG A 221 18.33 7.56 -13.33
N PHE A 222 19.65 7.42 -13.40
CA PHE A 222 20.57 7.93 -12.37
C PHE A 222 20.75 9.44 -12.40
N PHE A 223 20.56 10.08 -13.56
CA PHE A 223 20.91 11.49 -13.76
C PHE A 223 19.71 12.41 -14.06
N THR A 224 18.48 11.90 -14.06
CA THR A 224 17.25 12.72 -14.17
C THR A 224 16.32 12.57 -12.97
N GLY A 225 16.51 11.52 -12.16
CA GLY A 225 15.65 11.24 -11.02
C GLY A 225 14.19 10.93 -11.40
N MET A 226 13.88 10.58 -12.65
CA MET A 226 12.52 10.22 -13.07
C MET A 226 11.94 9.06 -12.25
N ARG A 227 10.62 9.08 -12.01
CA ARG A 227 9.91 7.94 -11.43
C ARG A 227 9.91 6.78 -12.43
N THR A 228 9.83 5.55 -11.92
CA THR A 228 9.78 4.34 -12.75
C THR A 228 8.70 4.41 -13.84
N SER A 229 7.48 4.81 -13.48
CA SER A 229 6.37 4.95 -14.44
C SER A 229 6.62 6.04 -15.49
N GLU A 230 7.38 7.09 -15.18
CA GLU A 230 7.64 8.20 -16.10
C GLU A 230 8.67 7.80 -17.16
N ILE A 231 9.75 7.13 -16.76
CA ILE A 231 10.79 6.71 -17.71
C ILE A 231 10.36 5.50 -18.53
N ASP A 232 9.65 4.54 -17.94
CA ASP A 232 9.18 3.36 -18.68
C ASP A 232 8.08 3.71 -19.69
N GLY A 233 7.37 4.83 -19.46
CA GLY A 233 6.38 5.41 -20.37
C GLY A 233 6.90 6.57 -21.22
N LEU A 234 8.20 6.90 -21.18
CA LEU A 234 8.73 8.07 -21.88
C LEU A 234 8.67 7.86 -23.38
N GLN A 235 7.96 8.74 -24.09
CA GLN A 235 7.87 8.75 -25.55
C GLN A 235 8.79 9.81 -26.17
N TRP A 236 9.25 9.58 -27.40
CA TRP A 236 10.12 10.51 -28.12
C TRP A 236 9.51 11.90 -28.33
N LYS A 237 8.18 11.99 -28.45
CA LYS A 237 7.45 13.28 -28.55
C LYS A 237 7.68 14.20 -27.34
N ASN A 238 8.08 13.64 -26.21
CA ASN A 238 8.33 14.34 -24.96
C ASN A 238 9.82 14.63 -24.72
N VAL A 239 10.69 14.38 -25.70
CA VAL A 239 12.14 14.60 -25.61
C VAL A 239 12.56 15.63 -26.65
N ASP A 240 12.81 16.86 -26.20
CA ASP A 240 13.33 17.94 -27.05
C ASP A 240 14.86 17.94 -26.97
N LEU A 241 15.50 17.36 -27.98
CA LEU A 241 16.95 17.30 -28.09
C LEU A 241 17.58 18.65 -28.49
N GLN A 242 16.83 19.56 -29.10
CA GLN A 242 17.34 20.88 -29.48
C GLN A 242 17.44 21.77 -28.24
N ARG A 243 16.38 21.78 -27.43
CA ARG A 243 16.32 22.54 -26.17
C ARG A 243 16.96 21.81 -24.99
N ARG A 244 17.31 20.53 -25.16
CA ARG A 244 17.85 19.64 -24.11
C ARG A 244 16.89 19.50 -22.94
N GLU A 245 15.62 19.28 -23.26
CA GLU A 245 14.52 19.19 -22.30
C GLU A 245 13.77 17.86 -22.38
N ILE A 246 13.37 17.33 -21.23
CA ILE A 246 12.48 16.16 -21.12
C ILE A 246 11.17 16.63 -20.49
N HIS A 247 10.07 16.52 -21.22
CA HIS A 247 8.75 16.91 -20.73
C HIS A 247 8.06 15.71 -20.07
N ILE A 248 7.94 15.75 -18.74
CA ILE A 248 7.19 14.73 -18.00
C ILE A 248 5.72 15.11 -18.04
N ARG A 249 4.94 14.45 -18.89
CA ARG A 249 3.49 14.67 -19.07
C ARG A 249 2.67 13.39 -18.92
N GLU A 250 3.31 12.25 -19.10
CA GLU A 250 2.69 10.93 -19.09
C GLU A 250 3.41 9.99 -18.11
N ALA A 251 2.69 8.97 -17.65
CA ALA A 251 3.23 7.92 -16.81
C ALA A 251 2.57 6.57 -17.16
N LEU A 252 3.38 5.53 -17.25
CA LEU A 252 2.94 4.16 -17.48
C LEU A 252 2.60 3.47 -16.17
N VAL A 253 1.34 3.03 -16.00
CA VAL A 253 0.88 2.32 -14.82
C VAL A 253 0.15 1.05 -15.26
N ASN A 254 0.61 -0.11 -14.78
CA ASN A 254 0.04 -1.42 -15.15
C ASN A 254 -0.05 -1.67 -16.68
N GLY A 255 0.87 -1.08 -17.47
CA GLY A 255 0.88 -1.23 -18.93
C GLY A 255 0.03 -0.20 -19.67
N GLU A 256 -0.74 0.63 -18.96
CA GLU A 256 -1.54 1.70 -19.54
C GLU A 256 -0.80 3.03 -19.42
N LEU A 257 -0.68 3.75 -20.53
CA LEU A 257 -0.14 5.11 -20.56
C LEU A 257 -1.27 6.09 -20.23
N GLY A 258 -1.02 7.02 -19.32
CA GLY A 258 -1.95 8.11 -19.03
C GLY A 258 -1.24 9.35 -18.50
N GLY A 259 -1.98 10.44 -18.35
CA GLY A 259 -1.43 11.69 -17.80
C GLY A 259 -0.87 11.51 -16.39
N THR A 260 0.08 12.36 -15.97
CA THR A 260 0.66 12.25 -14.62
C THR A 260 -0.40 12.43 -13.52
N LYS A 261 -0.13 11.90 -12.31
CA LYS A 261 -1.16 11.68 -11.27
C LYS A 261 -1.79 12.97 -10.72
N THR A 262 -1.14 14.13 -10.85
CA THR A 262 -1.53 15.42 -10.28
C THR A 262 -1.05 16.57 -11.16
N TYR A 263 -1.74 17.72 -11.19
CA TYR A 263 -1.29 18.90 -11.95
C TYR A 263 0.18 19.30 -11.65
N GLY A 264 0.65 19.09 -10.41
CA GLY A 264 2.05 19.35 -10.01
C GLY A 264 3.08 18.24 -10.35
N SER A 265 2.69 17.15 -11.01
CA SER A 265 3.67 16.14 -11.48
C SER A 265 4.19 16.41 -12.90
N ASP A 266 3.50 17.27 -13.64
CA ASP A 266 3.97 17.77 -14.91
C ASP A 266 5.14 18.73 -14.69
N ARG A 267 6.26 18.44 -15.33
CA ARG A 267 7.50 19.24 -15.19
C ARG A 267 8.40 19.06 -16.39
N THR A 268 9.36 19.95 -16.53
CA THR A 268 10.41 19.82 -17.54
C THR A 268 11.72 19.53 -16.83
N ILE A 269 12.42 18.49 -17.27
CA ILE A 269 13.74 18.13 -16.77
C ILE A 269 14.80 18.60 -17.76
N GLN A 270 15.79 19.33 -17.25
CA GLN A 270 16.93 19.79 -18.05
C GLN A 270 17.94 18.65 -18.20
N MET A 271 18.40 18.38 -19.42
CA MET A 271 19.38 17.33 -19.67
C MET A 271 20.78 17.84 -19.33
N SER A 272 21.52 17.08 -18.53
CA SER A 272 22.99 17.17 -18.52
C SER A 272 23.55 16.63 -19.84
N ASP A 273 24.80 16.97 -20.17
CA ASP A 273 25.48 16.41 -21.35
C ASP A 273 25.44 14.88 -21.37
N ARG A 274 25.65 14.25 -20.20
CA ARG A 274 25.60 12.80 -20.05
C ARG A 274 24.22 12.22 -20.40
N VAL A 275 23.15 12.89 -20.00
CA VAL A 275 21.76 12.49 -20.33
C VAL A 275 21.47 12.71 -21.81
N TYR A 276 21.93 13.82 -22.37
CA TYR A 276 21.79 14.11 -23.80
C TYR A 276 22.48 13.05 -24.67
N GLN A 277 23.72 12.70 -24.36
CA GLN A 277 24.45 11.64 -25.06
C GLN A 277 23.77 10.28 -24.92
N ALA A 278 23.19 9.98 -23.75
CA ALA A 278 22.41 8.75 -23.57
C ALA A 278 21.18 8.71 -24.49
N PHE A 279 20.46 9.82 -24.68
CA PHE A 279 19.35 9.86 -25.64
C PHE A 279 19.81 9.72 -27.10
N LEU A 280 20.94 10.32 -27.48
CA LEU A 280 21.51 10.12 -28.83
C LEU A 280 21.87 8.65 -29.07
N GLN A 281 22.54 8.02 -28.09
CA GLN A 281 22.84 6.59 -28.14
C GLN A 281 21.55 5.77 -28.23
N GLN A 282 20.55 6.05 -27.40
CA GLN A 282 19.27 5.34 -27.45
C GLN A 282 18.57 5.50 -28.79
N LYS A 283 18.60 6.70 -29.38
CA LYS A 283 18.02 6.97 -30.70
C LYS A 283 18.71 6.15 -31.78
N SER A 284 20.03 5.94 -31.71
CA SER A 284 20.75 5.07 -32.64
C SER A 284 20.36 3.60 -32.51
N LEU A 285 20.06 3.11 -31.30
CA LEU A 285 19.64 1.73 -31.05
C LEU A 285 18.20 1.44 -31.52
N ASN A 286 17.33 2.46 -31.37
CA ASN A 286 15.88 2.35 -31.55
C ASN A 286 15.30 3.14 -32.73
N SER A 287 16.13 3.68 -33.62
CA SER A 287 15.68 4.58 -34.70
C SER A 287 14.47 4.02 -35.46
N GLY A 288 13.31 4.68 -35.31
CA GLY A 288 12.05 4.35 -35.97
C GLY A 288 11.30 3.10 -35.47
N LYS A 289 11.75 2.43 -34.40
CA LYS A 289 11.16 1.15 -33.95
C LYS A 289 9.97 1.27 -32.99
N SER A 290 9.84 2.41 -32.31
CA SER A 290 8.83 2.60 -31.26
C SER A 290 8.60 4.09 -30.99
N GLU A 291 7.39 4.43 -30.55
CA GLU A 291 7.10 5.73 -29.95
C GLU A 291 7.79 5.92 -28.59
N PHE A 292 8.02 4.82 -27.86
CA PHE A 292 8.72 4.82 -26.57
C PHE A 292 10.23 4.95 -26.77
N VAL A 293 10.87 5.78 -25.95
CA VAL A 293 12.32 5.95 -25.92
C VAL A 293 12.99 4.61 -25.55
N PHE A 294 12.48 4.00 -24.48
CA PHE A 294 12.94 2.71 -23.97
C PHE A 294 11.83 1.69 -24.17
N CYS A 295 12.03 0.78 -25.12
CA CYS A 295 11.04 -0.21 -25.50
C CYS A 295 11.58 -1.63 -25.36
N ASN A 296 10.67 -2.60 -25.29
CA ASN A 296 10.99 -4.01 -25.43
C ASN A 296 11.24 -4.38 -26.91
N ARG A 297 11.48 -5.66 -27.19
CA ARG A 297 11.77 -6.15 -28.55
C ARG A 297 10.60 -5.95 -29.53
N ASP A 298 9.38 -5.91 -29.02
CA ASP A 298 8.15 -5.77 -29.80
C ASP A 298 7.76 -4.29 -29.98
N GLY A 299 8.61 -3.35 -29.56
CA GLY A 299 8.34 -1.91 -29.65
C GLY A 299 7.39 -1.38 -28.56
N GLY A 300 6.88 -2.24 -27.66
CA GLY A 300 6.08 -1.83 -26.51
C GLY A 300 6.92 -1.27 -25.36
N PRO A 301 6.30 -0.66 -24.33
CA PRO A 301 7.05 -0.10 -23.21
C PRO A 301 7.75 -1.19 -22.38
N LEU A 302 8.78 -0.80 -21.64
CA LEU A 302 9.45 -1.71 -20.70
C LEU A 302 8.55 -2.05 -19.50
N ASP A 303 8.42 -3.33 -19.18
CA ASP A 303 7.85 -3.76 -17.90
C ASP A 303 8.93 -3.73 -16.81
N TYR A 304 8.80 -2.77 -15.90
CA TYR A 304 9.71 -2.60 -14.77
C TYR A 304 9.91 -3.87 -13.92
N ARG A 305 8.91 -4.75 -13.81
CA ARG A 305 9.00 -6.00 -13.04
C ARG A 305 9.93 -6.97 -13.74
N LEU A 306 9.80 -7.09 -15.07
CA LEU A 306 10.67 -7.91 -15.89
C LEU A 306 12.09 -7.35 -15.93
N VAL A 307 12.25 -6.04 -16.12
CA VAL A 307 13.56 -5.37 -16.10
C VAL A 307 14.25 -5.58 -14.75
N ASN A 308 13.53 -5.42 -13.63
CA ASN A 308 14.10 -5.65 -12.31
C ASN A 308 14.58 -7.10 -12.13
N LYS A 309 13.73 -8.06 -12.52
CA LYS A 309 14.00 -9.50 -12.33
C LYS A 309 15.13 -9.99 -13.24
N ARG A 310 15.16 -9.56 -14.51
CA ARG A 310 16.05 -10.12 -15.55
C ARG A 310 17.33 -9.32 -15.77
N VAL A 311 17.37 -8.04 -15.41
CA VAL A 311 18.52 -7.17 -15.67
C VAL A 311 19.08 -6.62 -14.36
N TRP A 312 18.27 -5.90 -13.60
CA TRP A 312 18.74 -5.14 -12.45
C TRP A 312 19.31 -6.00 -11.32
N HIS A 313 18.51 -6.94 -10.79
CA HIS A 313 18.97 -7.79 -9.67
C HIS A 313 20.13 -8.73 -10.05
N PRO A 314 20.14 -9.34 -11.25
CA PRO A 314 21.32 -10.06 -11.74
C PRO A 314 22.58 -9.18 -11.80
N LEU A 315 22.47 -7.95 -12.31
CA LEU A 315 23.60 -7.01 -12.38
C LEU A 315 24.14 -6.66 -11.00
N LEU A 316 23.27 -6.33 -10.03
CA LEU A 316 23.72 -6.04 -8.66
C LEU A 316 24.45 -7.24 -8.04
N ARG A 317 23.95 -8.46 -8.27
CA ARG A 317 24.61 -9.69 -7.80
C ARG A 317 25.98 -9.87 -8.43
N TYR A 318 26.09 -9.67 -9.74
CA TYR A 318 27.35 -9.78 -10.48
C TYR A 318 28.41 -8.81 -9.95
N LEU A 319 28.00 -7.58 -9.62
CA LEU A 319 28.87 -6.55 -9.05
C LEU A 319 29.14 -6.71 -7.55
N GLY A 320 28.59 -7.73 -6.89
CA GLY A 320 28.70 -7.92 -5.44
C GLY A 320 27.98 -6.83 -4.62
N LEU A 321 27.05 -6.09 -5.22
CA LEU A 321 26.31 -5.01 -4.56
C LEU A 321 25.10 -5.55 -3.78
N LYS A 322 24.81 -4.92 -2.63
CA LYS A 322 23.62 -5.26 -1.83
C LYS A 322 22.35 -5.18 -2.69
N PRO A 323 21.41 -6.14 -2.57
CA PRO A 323 20.15 -6.09 -3.30
C PRO A 323 19.36 -4.82 -2.98
N ARG A 324 19.08 -4.01 -4.01
CA ARG A 324 18.29 -2.78 -3.90
C ARG A 324 17.29 -2.73 -5.06
N ARG A 325 16.19 -1.99 -4.90
CA ARG A 325 15.23 -1.76 -5.99
C ARG A 325 15.79 -0.72 -6.97
N ALA A 326 15.48 -0.83 -8.27
CA ALA A 326 15.89 0.17 -9.26
C ALA A 326 15.36 1.59 -8.94
N TYR A 327 14.30 1.71 -8.15
CA TYR A 327 13.80 3.01 -7.66
C TYR A 327 14.85 3.79 -6.84
N GLN A 328 15.87 3.12 -6.28
CA GLN A 328 16.99 3.79 -5.62
C GLN A 328 17.81 4.68 -6.57
N THR A 329 17.71 4.50 -7.89
CA THR A 329 18.31 5.41 -8.89
C THR A 329 17.81 6.85 -8.72
N ARG A 330 16.51 7.04 -8.46
CA ARG A 330 15.92 8.36 -8.18
C ARG A 330 16.42 8.96 -6.87
N HIS A 331 16.49 8.15 -5.82
CA HIS A 331 17.05 8.58 -4.54
C HIS A 331 18.53 8.93 -4.66
N THR A 332 19.27 8.21 -5.52
CA THR A 332 20.66 8.48 -5.85
C THR A 332 20.78 9.83 -6.55
N ALA A 333 20.00 10.09 -7.61
CA ALA A 333 19.99 11.38 -8.30
C ALA A 333 19.80 12.56 -7.34
N ALA A 334 18.78 12.47 -6.46
CA ALA A 334 18.51 13.48 -5.45
C ALA A 334 19.71 13.71 -4.50
N THR A 335 20.31 12.62 -4.03
CA THR A 335 21.47 12.68 -3.11
C THR A 335 22.70 13.25 -3.80
N LEU A 336 22.95 12.90 -5.06
CA LEU A 336 24.07 13.41 -5.84
C LEU A 336 23.95 14.91 -6.10
N TRP A 337 22.76 15.39 -6.49
CA TRP A 337 22.52 16.82 -6.68
C TRP A 337 22.67 17.61 -5.38
N LEU A 338 22.13 17.11 -4.27
CA LEU A 338 22.32 17.74 -2.96
C LEU A 338 23.81 17.77 -2.56
N SER A 339 24.54 16.68 -2.81
CA SER A 339 25.98 16.58 -2.51
C SER A 339 26.82 17.52 -3.39
N ALA A 340 26.37 17.80 -4.61
CA ALA A 340 26.98 18.78 -5.49
C ALA A 340 26.70 20.24 -5.06
N GLY A 341 25.81 20.44 -4.08
CA GLY A 341 25.44 21.76 -3.58
C GLY A 341 24.39 22.47 -4.42
N GLU A 342 23.63 21.73 -5.23
CA GLU A 342 22.54 22.29 -6.04
C GLU A 342 21.41 22.86 -5.17
N ASN A 343 20.72 23.87 -5.70
CA ASN A 343 19.62 24.52 -4.99
C ASN A 343 18.48 23.49 -4.68
N PRO A 344 18.09 23.28 -3.41
CA PRO A 344 17.03 22.34 -3.05
C PRO A 344 15.68 22.59 -3.75
N GLU A 345 15.32 23.83 -4.05
CA GLU A 345 14.10 24.15 -4.80
C GLU A 345 14.18 23.68 -6.24
N TRP A 346 15.34 23.86 -6.87
CA TRP A 346 15.59 23.34 -8.22
C TRP A 346 15.51 21.82 -8.23
N ILE A 347 16.12 21.14 -7.25
CA ILE A 347 16.04 19.68 -7.09
C ILE A 347 14.59 19.22 -6.91
N ALA A 348 13.82 19.89 -6.05
CA ALA A 348 12.41 19.57 -5.82
C ALA A 348 11.60 19.69 -7.12
N ARG A 349 11.85 20.75 -7.91
CA ARG A 349 11.25 20.97 -9.22
C ARG A 349 11.62 19.87 -10.21
N GLN A 350 12.90 19.49 -10.30
CA GLN A 350 13.37 18.40 -11.17
C GLN A 350 12.76 17.04 -10.81
N LEU A 351 12.60 16.77 -9.52
CA LEU A 351 12.00 15.53 -9.05
C LEU A 351 10.46 15.57 -9.14
N GLY A 352 9.84 16.74 -9.24
CA GLY A 352 8.39 16.89 -9.16
C GLY A 352 7.86 16.58 -7.76
N HIS A 353 8.52 17.13 -6.74
CA HIS A 353 7.99 17.16 -5.37
C HIS A 353 7.16 18.42 -5.18
N SER A 354 6.02 18.29 -4.50
CA SER A 354 5.18 19.45 -4.15
C SER A 354 5.83 20.32 -3.07
N THR A 355 6.73 19.77 -2.25
CA THR A 355 7.45 20.49 -1.19
C THR A 355 8.93 20.07 -1.13
N THR A 356 9.78 20.95 -0.64
CA THR A 356 11.20 20.67 -0.34
C THR A 356 11.39 19.85 0.93
N GLU A 357 10.37 19.78 1.81
CA GLU A 357 10.41 19.03 3.08
C GLU A 357 10.87 17.57 2.88
N MET A 358 10.42 16.93 1.81
CA MET A 358 10.82 15.55 1.52
C MET A 358 12.33 15.45 1.29
N LEU A 359 12.97 16.44 0.67
CA LEU A 359 14.41 16.44 0.44
C LEU A 359 15.19 16.43 1.75
N PHE A 360 14.85 17.35 2.65
CA PHE A 360 15.51 17.47 3.94
C PHE A 360 15.20 16.30 4.88
N ARG A 361 13.97 15.78 4.84
CA ARG A 361 13.57 14.64 5.70
C ARG A 361 14.21 13.32 5.28
N VAL A 362 14.45 13.13 3.98
CA VAL A 362 14.86 11.83 3.43
C VAL A 362 16.34 11.77 3.08
N TYR A 363 16.90 12.84 2.50
CA TYR A 363 18.23 12.82 1.88
C TYR A 363 19.33 13.54 2.66
N SER A 364 18.98 14.46 3.57
CA SER A 364 19.97 15.25 4.34
C SER A 364 21.07 14.40 4.99
N ARG A 365 20.71 13.27 5.60
CA ARG A 365 21.64 12.32 6.24
C ARG A 365 22.66 11.66 5.30
N TYR A 366 22.43 11.70 3.99
CA TYR A 366 23.32 11.09 2.99
C TYR A 366 24.19 12.10 2.26
N ILE A 367 24.03 13.39 2.57
CA ILE A 367 24.93 14.43 2.08
C ILE A 367 26.27 14.19 2.78
N PRO A 368 27.31 13.78 2.05
CA PRO A 368 28.61 13.58 2.65
C PRO A 368 29.11 14.94 3.12
N ASN A 369 29.52 15.04 4.39
CA ASN A 369 30.23 16.21 4.91
C ASN A 369 31.69 16.24 4.40
N VAL A 370 31.90 15.85 3.14
CA VAL A 370 33.20 15.39 2.59
C VAL A 370 33.95 16.50 1.86
N THR A 371 33.31 17.63 1.54
CA THR A 371 33.97 18.75 0.82
C THR A 371 33.59 20.15 1.29
N ARG A 372 32.75 20.31 2.31
CA ARG A 372 32.44 21.62 2.89
C ARG A 372 32.49 21.48 4.42
N ARG A 373 33.43 22.16 5.07
CA ARG A 373 33.13 22.68 6.41
C ARG A 373 31.90 23.56 6.21
N ASP A 374 30.81 23.30 6.91
CA ASP A 374 29.68 24.23 6.90
C ASP A 374 30.21 25.65 7.16
N GLY A 375 29.84 26.61 6.30
CA GLY A 375 30.40 27.95 6.30
C GLY A 375 31.54 28.20 5.29
N SER A 376 32.23 27.18 4.76
CA SER A 376 33.38 27.42 3.86
C SER A 376 33.01 28.09 2.53
N ALA A 377 31.80 27.85 2.02
CA ALA A 377 31.30 28.54 0.83
C ALA A 377 30.94 30.01 1.13
N PHE A 378 30.52 30.30 2.37
CA PHE A 378 30.25 31.66 2.84
C PHE A 378 31.56 32.42 3.06
N GLU A 379 32.55 31.79 3.70
CA GLU A 379 33.91 32.34 3.86
C GLU A 379 34.54 32.66 2.49
N ALA A 380 34.48 31.72 1.53
CA ALA A 380 34.99 31.96 0.18
C ALA A 380 34.26 33.09 -0.56
N MET A 381 32.97 33.32 -0.26
CA MET A 381 32.22 34.46 -0.80
C MET A 381 32.68 35.78 -0.17
N LEU A 382 32.90 35.82 1.15
CA LEU A 382 33.43 36.99 1.85
C LEU A 382 34.84 37.34 1.38
N GLU A 383 35.71 36.34 1.19
CA GLU A 383 37.05 36.54 0.66
C GLU A 383 37.01 37.17 -0.74
N ARG A 384 36.17 36.68 -1.66
CA ARG A 384 36.04 37.27 -3.01
C ARG A 384 35.60 38.73 -2.98
N LEU A 385 34.65 39.08 -2.11
CA LEU A 385 34.19 40.47 -1.96
C LEU A 385 35.29 41.38 -1.40
N ASN A 386 36.15 40.86 -0.53
CA ASN A 386 37.30 41.62 -0.03
C ASN A 386 38.36 41.82 -1.13
N THR A 387 38.59 40.83 -1.99
CA THR A 387 39.51 40.95 -3.13
C THR A 387 39.01 41.95 -4.18
N GLU A 388 37.71 41.97 -4.47
CA GLU A 388 37.10 42.90 -5.44
C GLU A 388 37.14 44.36 -4.95
N LYS A 389 36.99 44.60 -3.64
CA LYS A 389 37.17 45.95 -3.06
C LYS A 389 38.60 46.47 -3.18
N LEU A 390 39.60 45.61 -2.96
CA LEU A 390 41.01 45.97 -3.07
C LEU A 390 41.45 46.32 -4.50
N VAL A 391 40.76 45.80 -5.52
CA VAL A 391 41.02 46.09 -6.93
C VAL A 391 40.34 47.39 -7.40
N HIS A 392 39.32 47.87 -6.69
CA HIS A 392 38.64 49.13 -6.98
C HIS A 392 39.17 50.34 -6.18
N GLU A 393 40.04 50.11 -5.19
CA GLU A 393 40.70 51.16 -4.39
C GLU A 393 42.16 51.42 -4.83
N GLN A 394 42.62 50.79 -5.92
CA GLN A 394 43.86 51.11 -6.64
C GLN A 394 43.54 51.79 -7.97
#